data_AF-A0A3D5MXD2-F1
#
_entry.id   AF-A0A3D5MXD2-F1
#
_cell.length_a   1.000
_cell.length_b   1.000
_cell.length_c   1.000
_cell.angle_alpha   90.00
_cell.angle_beta   90.00
_cell.angle_gamma   90.00
#
_symmetry.space_group_name_H-M   'P 1'
#
loop_
_entity.id
_entity.type
_entity.pdbx_description
1 polymer ?
#
loop_
_entity_poly.entity_id
_entity_poly.type
_entity_poly.pdbx_seq_one_letter_code
_entity_poly.pdbx_strand_id
1 'polypeptide(L)'
;PTNNLQNDTRLKYAVVFDNEEPVINYVLPKDFIAGDYNNMHWCISVLDNIHISKTNHKLTKGVHTLRFYAVDAGVVLQKLVLSRGELPKSYFGPEESYYIE
;
A
#
# COMPACT_ATOMS: atom_id res chain seq x y z
N PRO A 1 -1.06 -1.61 -12.04
CA PRO A 1 -1.74 -0.66 -11.12
C PRO A 1 -3.28 -0.62 -11.29
N THR A 2 -4.03 -1.36 -10.47
CA THR A 2 -5.51 -1.46 -10.57
C THR A 2 -6.21 -0.09 -10.51
N ASN A 3 -7.23 0.12 -11.35
CA ASN A 3 -8.16 1.24 -11.24
C ASN A 3 -9.29 0.90 -10.26
N ASN A 4 -9.94 1.91 -9.69
CA ASN A 4 -11.17 1.72 -8.93
C ASN A 4 -12.32 1.22 -9.82
N LEU A 5 -13.17 0.34 -9.27
CA LEU A 5 -14.33 -0.21 -9.98
C LEU A 5 -15.49 0.80 -10.10
N GLN A 6 -15.54 1.75 -9.16
CA GLN A 6 -16.52 2.84 -9.12
C GLN A 6 -15.77 4.14 -8.79
N ASN A 7 -16.15 5.24 -9.44
CA ASN A 7 -15.41 6.52 -9.40
C ASN A 7 -15.24 7.10 -7.98
N ASP A 8 -16.11 6.76 -7.05
CA ASP A 8 -16.09 7.22 -5.65
C ASP A 8 -15.31 6.30 -4.70
N THR A 9 -14.83 5.16 -5.18
CA THR A 9 -14.02 4.21 -4.40
C THR A 9 -12.53 4.43 -4.61
N ARG A 10 -11.73 4.07 -3.60
CA ARG A 10 -10.26 4.30 -3.60
C ARG A 10 -9.46 3.07 -3.21
N LEU A 11 -10.07 1.89 -3.33
CA LEU A 11 -9.50 0.57 -3.02
C LEU A 11 -9.00 0.51 -1.56
N LYS A 12 -9.94 0.39 -0.64
CA LYS A 12 -9.70 0.31 0.81
C LYS A 12 -9.04 -1.00 1.21
N TYR A 13 -8.12 -0.91 2.16
CA TYR A 13 -7.53 -2.04 2.87
C TYR A 13 -7.37 -1.70 4.35
N ALA A 14 -7.13 -2.72 5.17
CA ALA A 14 -6.78 -2.54 6.57
C ALA A 14 -5.48 -3.27 6.92
N VAL A 15 -4.70 -2.66 7.81
CA VAL A 15 -3.48 -3.23 8.39
C VAL A 15 -3.66 -3.31 9.90
N VAL A 16 -3.38 -4.48 10.45
CA VAL A 16 -3.44 -4.74 11.90
C VAL A 16 -2.11 -5.29 12.35
N PHE A 17 -1.52 -4.71 13.38
CA PHE A 17 -0.43 -5.33 14.13
C PHE A 17 -0.99 -5.94 15.41
N ASP A 18 -0.61 -7.18 15.69
CA ASP A 18 -0.99 -7.95 16.89
C ASP A 18 -2.50 -7.93 17.16
N ASN A 19 -2.95 -7.35 18.27
CA ASN A 19 -4.36 -7.23 18.64
C ASN A 19 -4.79 -5.75 18.71
N GLU A 20 -4.07 -4.86 18.01
CA GLU A 20 -4.44 -3.44 17.94
C GLU A 20 -5.65 -3.21 17.02
N GLU A 21 -6.22 -2.02 17.11
CA GLU A 21 -7.32 -1.59 16.23
C GLU A 21 -6.86 -1.50 14.76
N PRO A 22 -7.70 -1.92 13.79
CA PRO A 22 -7.33 -1.84 12.38
C PRO A 22 -7.08 -0.41 11.89
N VAL A 23 -5.92 -0.20 11.25
CA VAL A 23 -5.65 1.03 10.51
C VAL A 23 -6.19 0.87 9.09
N ILE A 24 -7.28 1.57 8.78
CA ILE A 24 -7.88 1.60 7.46
C ILE A 24 -7.16 2.63 6.58
N ASN A 25 -6.81 2.25 5.36
CA ASN A 25 -6.21 3.14 4.38
C ASN A 25 -6.72 2.85 2.96
N TYR A 26 -6.34 3.70 2.02
CA TYR A 26 -6.73 3.62 0.61
C TYR A 26 -5.49 3.45 -0.26
N VAL A 27 -5.55 2.55 -1.24
CA VAL A 27 -4.45 2.40 -2.22
C VAL A 27 -4.36 3.64 -3.11
N LEU A 28 -5.50 4.20 -3.51
CA LEU A 28 -5.57 5.33 -4.45
C LEU A 28 -5.63 6.67 -3.71
N PRO A 29 -4.95 7.73 -4.20
CA PRO A 29 -5.08 9.08 -3.65
C PRO A 29 -6.49 9.66 -3.86
N LYS A 30 -6.81 10.78 -3.20
CA LYS A 30 -8.18 11.36 -3.19
C LYS A 30 -8.62 11.87 -4.56
N ASP A 31 -7.67 12.35 -5.33
CA ASP A 31 -7.80 12.98 -6.64
C ASP A 31 -7.40 12.03 -7.78
N PHE A 32 -7.36 10.72 -7.53
CA PHE A 32 -7.10 9.73 -8.57
C PHE A 32 -8.27 9.67 -9.56
N ILE A 33 -7.98 9.79 -10.86
CA ILE A 33 -8.96 9.66 -11.93
C ILE A 33 -8.49 8.57 -12.89
N ALA A 34 -9.17 7.42 -12.86
CA ALA A 34 -8.83 6.28 -13.70
C ALA A 34 -8.94 6.61 -15.19
N GLY A 35 -7.88 6.33 -15.96
CA GLY A 35 -7.86 6.47 -17.42
C GLY A 35 -7.66 7.90 -17.92
N ASP A 36 -7.50 8.89 -17.05
CA ASP A 36 -7.30 10.28 -17.44
C ASP A 36 -5.80 10.59 -17.63
N TYR A 37 -5.41 10.88 -18.87
CA TYR A 37 -4.04 11.22 -19.24
C TYR A 37 -3.55 12.56 -18.67
N ASN A 38 -4.45 13.40 -18.17
CA ASN A 38 -4.10 14.63 -17.44
C ASN A 38 -3.94 14.39 -15.93
N ASN A 39 -4.37 13.23 -15.42
CA ASN A 39 -4.22 12.87 -14.02
C ASN A 39 -2.84 12.26 -13.77
N MET A 40 -1.93 13.05 -13.21
CA MET A 40 -0.54 12.61 -13.00
C MET A 40 -0.43 11.38 -12.09
N HIS A 41 -1.32 11.22 -11.09
CA HIS A 41 -1.35 10.04 -10.25
C HIS A 41 -1.64 8.77 -11.06
N TRP A 42 -2.63 8.83 -11.96
CA TRP A 42 -2.92 7.75 -12.88
C TRP A 42 -1.75 7.47 -13.81
N CYS A 43 -1.23 8.50 -14.49
CA CYS A 43 -0.11 8.37 -15.44
C CYS A 43 1.13 7.74 -14.80
N ILE A 44 1.57 8.24 -13.65
CA ILE A 44 2.74 7.70 -12.93
C ILE A 44 2.49 6.26 -12.51
N SER A 45 1.30 5.95 -11.97
CA SER A 45 1.01 4.58 -11.54
C SER A 45 1.10 3.58 -12.68
N VAL A 46 0.67 3.96 -13.90
CA VAL A 46 0.77 3.16 -15.13
C VAL A 46 2.23 2.98 -15.56
N LEU A 47 3.01 4.07 -15.59
CA LEU A 47 4.42 4.04 -15.99
C LEU A 47 5.26 3.20 -15.02
N ASP A 48 5.06 3.37 -13.72
CA ASP A 48 5.78 2.63 -12.67
C ASP A 48 5.17 1.23 -12.42
N ASN A 49 4.01 0.95 -13.03
CA ASN A 49 3.21 -0.26 -12.88
C ASN A 49 2.83 -0.62 -11.42
N ILE A 50 2.76 0.36 -10.52
CA ILE A 50 2.49 0.11 -9.09
C ILE A 50 1.72 1.25 -8.44
N HIS A 51 1.00 0.94 -7.36
CA HIS A 51 0.50 1.92 -6.39
C HIS A 51 1.24 1.72 -5.08
N ILE A 52 1.75 2.81 -4.49
CA ILE A 52 2.41 2.78 -3.18
C ILE A 52 1.61 3.65 -2.22
N SER A 53 1.14 3.06 -1.13
CA SER A 53 0.52 3.76 0.00
C SER A 53 1.21 3.39 1.29
N LYS A 54 1.19 4.29 2.29
CA LYS A 54 1.87 4.12 3.57
C LYS A 54 0.87 4.24 4.72
N THR A 55 1.07 3.44 5.77
CA THR A 55 0.42 3.59 7.08
C THR A 55 1.51 3.68 8.14
N ASN A 56 1.21 4.35 9.26
CA ASN A 56 2.16 4.51 10.38
C ASN A 56 1.65 3.72 11.58
N HIS A 57 2.55 2.99 12.23
CA HIS A 57 2.27 2.12 13.36
C HIS A 57 3.32 2.33 14.45
N LYS A 58 2.93 2.19 15.72
CA LYS A 58 3.87 2.21 16.85
C LYS A 58 4.08 0.78 17.31
N LEU A 59 5.33 0.29 17.22
CA LEU A 59 5.68 -1.05 17.63
C LEU A 59 6.65 -1.00 18.81
N THR A 60 6.51 -1.94 19.73
CA THR A 60 7.48 -2.17 20.80
C THR A 60 8.63 -3.06 20.28
N LYS A 61 9.60 -3.39 21.14
CA LYS A 61 10.66 -4.32 20.77
C LYS A 61 10.11 -5.74 20.86
N GLY A 62 10.19 -6.51 19.78
CA GLY A 62 9.86 -7.93 19.81
C GLY A 62 9.37 -8.47 18.47
N VAL A 63 8.78 -9.66 18.54
CA VAL A 63 8.08 -10.29 17.42
C VAL A 63 6.67 -9.71 17.36
N HIS A 64 6.25 -9.32 16.16
CA HIS A 64 4.91 -8.79 15.89
C HIS A 64 4.28 -9.56 14.73
N THR A 65 2.95 -9.67 14.76
CA THR A 65 2.18 -10.23 13.64
C THR A 65 1.49 -9.10 12.88
N LEU A 66 1.84 -8.91 11.60
CA LEU A 66 1.07 -8.05 10.70
C LEU A 66 -0.01 -8.89 10.01
N ARG A 67 -1.24 -8.37 9.99
CA ARG A 67 -2.34 -8.89 9.17
C ARG A 67 -2.77 -7.81 8.18
N PHE A 68 -2.85 -8.18 6.90
CA PHE A 68 -3.34 -7.33 5.82
C PHE A 68 -4.70 -7.84 5.37
N TYR A 69 -5.71 -6.97 5.37
CA TYR A 69 -7.06 -7.28 4.94
C TYR A 69 -7.42 -6.45 3.71
N ALA A 70 -7.71 -7.11 2.59
CA ALA A 70 -8.38 -6.46 1.48
C ALA A 70 -9.84 -6.20 1.88
N VAL A 71 -10.28 -4.93 1.80
CA VAL A 71 -11.65 -4.53 2.14
C VAL A 71 -12.47 -4.33 0.87
N ASP A 72 -11.94 -3.54 -0.06
CA ASP A 72 -12.54 -3.36 -1.38
C ASP A 72 -11.98 -4.40 -2.37
N ALA A 73 -12.83 -4.81 -3.31
CA ALA A 73 -12.40 -5.66 -4.43
C ALA A 73 -11.38 -4.92 -5.32
N GLY A 74 -10.44 -5.67 -5.92
CA GLY A 74 -9.43 -5.12 -6.84
C GLY A 74 -8.10 -4.75 -6.18
N VAL A 75 -7.99 -4.85 -4.85
CA VAL A 75 -6.70 -4.76 -4.15
C VAL A 75 -5.86 -5.99 -4.46
N VAL A 76 -4.68 -5.78 -5.05
CA VAL A 76 -3.67 -6.82 -5.30
C VAL A 76 -2.38 -6.39 -4.61
N LEU A 77 -1.86 -7.24 -3.71
CA LEU A 77 -0.66 -6.97 -2.92
C LEU A 77 0.56 -7.66 -3.56
N GLN A 78 1.62 -6.89 -3.82
CA GLN A 78 2.88 -7.40 -4.37
C GLN A 78 4.02 -7.44 -3.33
N LYS A 79 4.15 -6.39 -2.50
CA LYS A 79 5.27 -6.24 -1.56
C LYS A 79 4.82 -5.47 -0.32
N LEU A 80 5.33 -5.88 0.84
CA LEU A 80 5.26 -5.13 2.10
C LEU A 80 6.65 -4.64 2.47
N VAL A 81 6.75 -3.38 2.90
CA VAL A 81 8.00 -2.79 3.39
C VAL A 81 7.72 -2.12 4.73
N LEU A 82 8.40 -2.58 5.77
CA LEU A 82 8.38 -1.96 7.10
C LEU A 82 9.69 -1.21 7.32
N SER A 83 9.60 0.08 7.61
CA SER A 83 10.77 0.92 7.90
C SER A 83 10.47 1.88 9.04
N ARG A 84 11.48 2.19 9.86
CA ARG A 84 11.40 3.20 10.92
C ARG A 84 11.62 4.63 10.40
N GLY A 85 11.97 4.79 9.13
CA GLY A 85 12.24 6.09 8.51
C GLY A 85 12.28 6.01 6.98
N GLU A 86 12.78 7.07 6.37
CA GLU A 86 12.92 7.12 4.91
C GLU A 86 13.96 6.10 4.41
N LEU A 87 13.69 5.54 3.23
CA LEU A 87 14.56 4.60 2.54
C LEU A 87 15.23 5.28 1.34
N PRO A 88 16.41 4.82 0.91
CA PRO A 88 16.99 5.25 -0.35
C PRO A 88 16.04 5.02 -1.53
N LYS A 89 16.04 5.94 -2.49
CA LYS A 89 15.23 5.80 -3.71
C LYS A 89 15.73 4.62 -4.54
N SER A 90 14.80 3.76 -4.94
CA SER A 90 15.03 2.62 -5.84
C SER A 90 13.74 2.35 -6.63
N TYR A 91 13.86 1.79 -7.83
CA TYR A 91 12.70 1.54 -8.70
C TYR A 91 11.83 0.40 -8.16
N PHE A 92 12.44 -0.70 -7.71
CA PHE A 92 11.72 -1.89 -7.21
C PHE A 92 11.56 -1.94 -5.68
N GLY A 93 11.99 -0.89 -4.98
CA GLY A 93 12.12 -0.92 -3.52
C GLY A 93 13.29 -1.80 -3.03
N PRO A 94 13.46 -1.95 -1.71
CA PRO A 94 14.48 -2.82 -1.14
C PRO A 94 14.24 -4.29 -1.50
N GLU A 95 15.32 -5.07 -1.48
CA GLU A 95 15.26 -6.53 -1.57
C GLU A 95 14.51 -7.13 -0.39
N GLU A 96 14.06 -8.38 -0.56
CA GLU A 96 13.40 -9.12 0.51
C GLU A 96 14.37 -9.34 1.68
N SER A 97 13.88 -9.12 2.90
CA SER A 97 14.67 -9.38 4.11
C SER A 97 14.78 -10.88 4.38
N TYR A 98 15.83 -11.28 5.10
CA TYR A 98 15.95 -12.62 5.65
C TYR A 98 14.67 -13.06 6.41
N TYR A 99 14.21 -14.28 6.13
CA TYR A 99 13.13 -14.95 6.87
C TYR A 99 13.59 -16.35 7.29
N ILE A 100 12.98 -16.88 8.34
CA ILE A 100 13.19 -18.25 8.79
C ILE A 100 12.11 -19.11 8.13
N GLU A 101 12.52 -20.17 7.42
CA GLU A 101 11.64 -21.18 6.85
C GLU A 101 11.10 -22.18 7.88
#